data_AF-A0A496UHF6-F1
#
_entry.id   AF-A0A496UHF6-F1
#
_cell.length_a   1.000
_cell.length_b   1.000
_cell.length_c   1.000
_cell.angle_alpha   90.00
_cell.angle_beta   90.00
_cell.angle_gamma   90.00
#
_symmetry.space_group_name_H-M   'P 1'
#
loop_
_entity.id
_entity.type
_entity.pdbx_description
1 polymer ?
#
loop_
_entity_poly.entity_id
_entity_poly.type
_entity_poly.pdbx_seq_one_letter_code
_entity_poly.pdbx_strand_id
1 'polypeptide(L)'
;MKLQCYKESLKMSKAKIGKMLVPVKAKRAKKQAELEMCKMEEALAVKEAALHEECCKEDVSFSGIIKTQDEIALLERKIKQYQRILDEMFPEE
;
A
#
# COMPACT_ATOMS: atom_id res chain seq x y z
N MET A 1 1.77 16.19 1.70
CA MET A 1 2.24 16.50 3.06
C MET A 1 3.47 15.64 3.30
N LYS A 2 4.53 16.17 3.93
CA LYS A 2 5.69 15.36 4.32
C LYS A 2 5.42 14.70 5.67
N LEU A 3 5.39 13.38 5.72
CA LEU A 3 5.24 12.62 6.95
C LEU A 3 6.55 12.63 7.76
N GLN A 4 6.42 12.59 9.08
CA GLN A 4 7.56 12.49 9.99
C GLN A 4 8.12 11.07 10.02
N CYS A 5 9.44 10.95 10.21
CA CYS A 5 10.10 9.66 10.33
C CYS A 5 9.52 8.86 11.52
N TYR A 6 9.14 7.61 11.27
CA TYR A 6 8.50 6.76 12.27
C TYR A 6 9.45 6.41 13.43
N LYS A 7 10.75 6.23 13.13
CA LYS A 7 11.79 6.00 14.14
C LYS A 7 11.92 7.21 15.08
N GLU A 8 11.79 8.44 14.56
CA GLU A 8 11.86 9.67 15.36
C GLU A 8 10.61 9.88 16.21
N SER A 9 9.44 9.62 15.63
CA SER A 9 8.15 9.68 16.32
C SER A 9 8.11 8.73 17.53
N LEU A 10 8.66 7.52 17.38
CA LEU A 10 8.75 6.54 18.47
C LEU A 10 9.79 6.94 19.54
N LYS A 11 10.88 7.63 19.18
CA LYS A 11 11.89 8.13 20.14
C LYS A 11 11.36 9.24 21.05
N MET A 12 10.32 9.97 20.64
CA MET A 12 9.63 10.96 21.47
C MET A 12 8.83 10.32 22.62
N SER A 13 8.66 9.00 22.65
CA SER A 13 8.07 8.26 23.76
C SER A 13 9.00 8.26 25.01
N LYS A 14 8.44 8.59 26.18
CA LYS A 14 9.18 8.82 27.44
C LYS A 14 9.77 7.56 28.12
N ALA A 15 9.49 6.34 27.64
CA ALA A 15 9.92 5.10 28.30
C ALA A 15 11.26 4.53 27.75
N LYS A 16 12.26 4.31 28.62
CA LYS A 16 13.58 3.72 28.29
C LYS A 16 13.50 2.37 27.57
N ILE A 17 12.59 1.47 28.01
CA ILE A 17 12.32 0.18 27.35
C ILE A 17 11.69 0.40 25.96
N GLY A 18 10.81 1.40 25.84
CA GLY A 18 10.20 1.81 24.57
C GLY A 18 11.25 2.24 23.54
N LYS A 19 12.30 2.95 23.98
CA LYS A 19 13.42 3.41 23.15
C LYS A 19 14.30 2.28 22.60
N MET A 20 14.56 1.22 23.39
CA MET A 20 15.30 0.04 22.92
C MET A 20 14.52 -0.76 21.87
N LEU A 21 13.18 -0.78 21.97
CA LEU A 21 12.32 -1.50 21.03
C LEU A 21 11.96 -0.70 19.77
N VAL A 22 12.35 0.58 19.67
CA VAL A 22 12.11 1.43 18.49
C VAL A 22 12.54 0.77 17.17
N PRO A 23 13.77 0.23 17.01
CA PRO A 23 14.18 -0.39 15.75
C PRO A 23 13.32 -1.61 15.39
N VAL A 24 12.97 -2.44 16.37
CA VAL A 24 12.11 -3.63 16.16
C VAL A 24 10.69 -3.22 15.77
N LYS A 25 10.13 -2.22 16.45
CA LYS A 25 8.79 -1.68 16.14
C LYS A 25 8.74 -1.01 14.77
N ALA A 26 9.78 -0.26 14.40
CA ALA A 26 9.90 0.33 13.07
C ALA A 26 9.98 -0.75 11.98
N LYS A 27 10.82 -1.77 12.17
CA LYS A 27 10.92 -2.90 11.25
C LYS A 27 9.60 -3.66 11.11
N ARG A 28 8.88 -3.90 12.21
CA ARG A 28 7.56 -4.54 12.19
C ARG A 28 6.53 -3.70 11.43
N ALA A 29 6.47 -2.40 11.70
CA ALA A 29 5.55 -1.49 11.03
C ALA A 29 5.82 -1.42 9.52
N LYS A 30 7.10 -1.34 9.12
CA LYS A 30 7.49 -1.41 7.71
C LYS A 30 7.08 -2.74 7.06
N LYS A 31 7.37 -3.88 7.69
CA LYS A 31 6.98 -5.20 7.16
C LYS A 31 5.47 -5.37 7.05
N GLN A 32 4.70 -4.80 7.97
CA GLN A 32 3.24 -4.79 7.90
C GLN A 32 2.74 -3.96 6.71
N ALA A 33 3.34 -2.78 6.51
CA ALA A 33 3.03 -1.89 5.41
C ALA A 33 3.43 -2.50 4.04
N GLU A 34 4.59 -3.16 3.95
CA GLU A 34 4.99 -3.94 2.76
C GLU A 34 3.99 -5.07 2.47
N LEU A 35 3.54 -5.80 3.49
CA LEU A 35 2.52 -6.85 3.33
C LEU A 35 1.19 -6.29 2.81
N GLU A 36 0.77 -5.12 3.30
CA GLU A 36 -0.44 -4.45 2.82
C GLU A 36 -0.30 -4.01 1.36
N MET A 37 0.88 -3.53 0.95
CA MET A 37 1.17 -3.25 -0.46
C MET A 37 1.08 -4.51 -1.33
N CYS A 38 1.70 -5.61 -0.92
CA CYS A 38 1.62 -6.86 -1.67
C CYS A 38 0.17 -7.34 -1.87
N LYS A 39 -0.70 -7.17 -0.86
CA LYS A 39 -2.13 -7.48 -1.00
C LYS A 39 -2.84 -6.57 -2.00
N MET A 40 -2.47 -5.29 -2.08
CA MET A 40 -3.03 -4.37 -3.07
C MET A 40 -2.55 -4.71 -4.48
N GLU A 41 -1.29 -5.11 -4.65
CA GLU A 41 -0.73 -5.58 -5.93
C GLU A 41 -1.40 -6.88 -6.39
N GLU A 42 -1.64 -7.83 -5.48
CA GLU A 42 -2.40 -9.05 -5.76
C GLU A 42 -3.83 -8.70 -6.21
N ALA A 43 -4.51 -7.81 -5.49
CA ALA A 43 -5.86 -7.37 -5.85
C ALA A 43 -5.88 -6.66 -7.22
N LEU A 44 -4.85 -5.89 -7.56
CA LEU A 44 -4.69 -5.26 -8.88
C LEU A 44 -4.62 -6.34 -9.98
N ALA A 45 -3.75 -7.34 -9.82
CA ALA A 45 -3.60 -8.41 -10.79
C ALA A 45 -4.89 -9.23 -10.99
N VAL A 46 -5.62 -9.50 -9.90
CA VAL A 46 -6.94 -10.17 -9.97
C VAL A 46 -7.96 -9.32 -10.75
N LYS A 47 -7.95 -8.00 -10.55
CA LYS A 47 -8.86 -7.09 -11.25
C LYS A 47 -8.50 -6.93 -12.72
N GLU A 48 -7.22 -6.92 -13.07
CA GLU A 48 -6.75 -6.94 -14.46
C GLU A 48 -7.17 -8.23 -15.18
N ALA A 49 -7.06 -9.38 -14.50
CA ALA A 49 -7.56 -10.64 -15.03
C ALA A 49 -9.09 -10.60 -15.25
N ALA A 50 -9.84 -10.10 -14.26
CA ALA A 50 -11.29 -9.95 -14.37
C ALA A 50 -11.70 -8.99 -15.50
N LEU A 51 -10.95 -7.90 -15.72
CA LEU A 51 -11.16 -6.99 -16.84
C LEU A 51 -10.97 -7.71 -18.17
N HIS A 52 -9.92 -8.51 -18.30
CA HIS A 52 -9.66 -9.29 -19.50
C HIS A 52 -10.77 -10.32 -19.75
N GLU A 53 -11.24 -11.00 -18.70
CA GLU A 53 -12.38 -11.91 -18.80
C GLU A 53 -13.65 -11.19 -19.29
N GLU A 54 -13.95 -9.99 -18.75
CA GLU A 54 -15.11 -9.20 -19.15
C GLU A 54 -15.05 -8.79 -20.63
N CYS A 55 -13.85 -8.47 -21.13
CA CYS A 55 -13.62 -8.15 -22.54
C CYS A 55 -13.77 -9.36 -23.49
N CYS A 56 -13.65 -10.59 -22.98
CA CYS A 56 -13.71 -11.82 -23.78
C CYS A 56 -15.09 -12.51 -23.76
N LYS A 57 -16.07 -11.97 -23.03
CA LYS A 57 -17.43 -12.51 -23.00
C LYS A 57 -18.16 -12.25 -24.32
N GLU A 58 -19.05 -13.18 -24.71
CA GLU A 58 -19.90 -13.00 -25.90
C GLU A 58 -20.85 -11.80 -25.75
N ASP A 59 -21.33 -11.53 -24.53
CA ASP A 59 -22.10 -10.32 -24.18
C ASP A 59 -21.23 -9.38 -23.34
N VAL A 60 -20.57 -8.44 -24.02
CA VAL A 60 -19.59 -7.53 -23.42
C VAL A 60 -20.29 -6.41 -22.67
N SER A 61 -20.11 -6.35 -21.35
CA SER A 61 -20.59 -5.22 -20.54
C SER A 61 -19.58 -4.07 -20.53
N PHE A 62 -19.75 -3.12 -21.46
CA PHE A 62 -18.94 -1.89 -21.46
C PHE A 62 -19.02 -1.11 -20.14
N SER A 63 -20.17 -1.15 -19.47
CA SER A 63 -20.33 -0.54 -18.14
C SER A 63 -19.53 -1.25 -17.05
N GLY A 64 -19.37 -2.58 -17.13
CA GLY A 64 -18.56 -3.39 -16.23
C GLY A 64 -17.06 -3.17 -16.47
N ILE A 65 -16.66 -3.04 -17.75
CA ILE A 65 -15.29 -2.72 -18.17
C ILE A 65 -14.86 -1.37 -17.57
N ILE A 66 -15.66 -0.31 -17.76
CA ILE A 66 -15.33 1.03 -17.25
C ILE A 66 -15.20 1.01 -15.72
N LYS A 67 -16.13 0.36 -15.00
CA LYS A 67 -16.05 0.24 -13.55
C LYS A 67 -14.78 -0.48 -13.09
N THR A 68 -14.44 -1.58 -13.74
CA THR A 68 -13.23 -2.34 -13.39
C THR A 68 -11.97 -1.54 -13.69
N GLN A 69 -11.95 -0.78 -14.79
CA GLN A 69 -10.85 0.15 -15.10
C GLN A 69 -10.69 1.26 -14.06
N ASP A 70 -11.79 1.85 -13.58
CA ASP A 70 -11.76 2.86 -12.52
C ASP A 70 -11.21 2.29 -11.21
N GLU A 71 -11.61 1.05 -10.86
CA GLU A 71 -11.11 0.33 -9.69
C GLU A 71 -9.60 0.05 -9.78
N ILE A 72 -9.12 -0.41 -10.94
CA ILE A 72 -7.69 -0.62 -11.25
C ILE A 72 -6.92 0.70 -11.09
N ALA A 73 -7.38 1.77 -11.74
CA ALA A 73 -6.72 3.07 -11.68
C ALA A 73 -6.69 3.63 -10.24
N LEU A 74 -7.73 3.40 -9.45
CA LEU A 74 -7.77 3.77 -8.04
C LEU A 74 -6.77 2.95 -7.20
N LEU A 75 -6.68 1.64 -7.45
CA LEU A 75 -5.71 0.76 -6.76
C LEU A 75 -4.27 1.16 -7.08
N GLU A 76 -3.92 1.40 -8.34
CA GLU A 76 -2.59 1.88 -8.72
C GLU A 76 -2.22 3.18 -8.03
N ARG A 77 -3.16 4.13 -7.95
CA ARG A 77 -2.95 5.40 -7.24
C ARG A 77 -2.72 5.17 -5.76
N LYS A 78 -3.49 4.28 -5.13
CA LYS A 78 -3.32 3.93 -3.71
C LYS A 78 -1.95 3.29 -3.47
N ILE A 79 -1.50 2.37 -4.32
CA ILE A 79 -0.17 1.75 -4.23
C ILE A 79 0.92 2.82 -4.30
N LYS A 80 0.85 3.74 -5.27
CA LYS A 80 1.81 4.86 -5.39
C LYS A 80 1.81 5.78 -4.16
N GLN A 81 0.63 6.06 -3.59
CA GLN A 81 0.53 6.84 -2.36
C GLN A 81 1.13 6.10 -1.17
N TYR A 82 0.89 4.79 -1.07
CA TYR A 82 1.39 3.95 0.01
C TYR A 82 2.91 3.82 -0.02
N GLN A 83 3.50 3.68 -1.22
CA GLN A 83 4.94 3.72 -1.41
C GLN A 83 5.54 5.05 -0.94
N ARG A 84 4.93 6.19 -1.30
CA ARG A 84 5.38 7.50 -0.82
C ARG A 84 5.32 7.62 0.70
N ILE A 85 4.25 7.09 1.32
CA ILE A 85 4.12 7.07 2.78
C ILE A 85 5.26 6.25 3.40
N LEU A 86 5.59 5.09 2.82
CA LEU A 86 6.72 4.27 3.26
C LEU A 86 8.06 5.02 3.12
N ASP A 87 8.31 5.64 1.98
CA ASP A 87 9.54 6.39 1.72
C ASP A 87 9.70 7.58 2.68
N GLU A 88 8.61 8.28 2.98
CA GLU A 88 8.62 9.42 3.93
C GLU A 88 8.72 8.97 5.40
N MET A 89 8.07 7.87 5.78
CA MET A 89 8.07 7.38 7.16
C MET A 89 9.32 6.55 7.51
N PHE A 90 9.98 5.95 6.53
CA PHE A 90 11.17 5.11 6.69
C PHE A 90 12.33 5.52 5.75
N PRO A 91 12.80 6.78 5.79
CA PRO A 91 13.77 7.32 4.82
C PRO A 91 15.23 6.85 5.01
N GLU A 92 15.58 6.29 6.17
CA GLU A 92 16.95 5.88 6.53
C GLU A 92 17.10 4.36 6.73
N GLU A 93 16.64 3.59 5.74
CA GLU A 93 16.98 2.17 5.56
C GLU A 93 17.25 1.86 4.09
#